data_AF-A0A7W1DL87-F1
#
_entry.id   AF-A0A7W1DL87-F1
#
_cell.length_a   1.000
_cell.length_b   1.000
_cell.length_c   1.000
_cell.angle_alpha   90.00
_cell.angle_beta   90.00
_cell.angle_gamma   90.00
#
_symmetry.space_group_name_H-M   'P 1'
#
loop_
_entity.id
_entity.type
_entity.pdbx_description
1 polymer ?
#
loop_
_entity_poly.entity_id
_entity_poly.type
_entity_poly.pdbx_seq_one_letter_code
_entity_poly.pdbx_strand_id
1 'polypeptide(L)'
;MARDFRTRLARRASKSGVFLDEALAAGLVTYYELLARWNRKINLTSLEDPDEAIDRLLLEPVIAARHLSPAVVNLMDVGSGGGSPALPLALALGPQVRLT
;
A
#
# COMPACT_ATOMS: atom_id res chain seq x y z
N MET A 1 0.55 0.78 -19.07
CA MET A 1 0.77 -0.04 -17.86
C MET A 1 0.80 0.84 -16.61
N ALA A 2 1.87 1.57 -16.29
CA ALA A 2 1.92 2.44 -15.09
C ALA A 2 0.82 3.53 -15.02
N ARG A 3 0.57 4.24 -16.13
CA ARG A 3 -0.48 5.28 -16.20
C ARG A 3 -1.90 4.74 -16.02
N ASP A 4 -2.14 3.50 -16.45
CA ASP A 4 -3.43 2.82 -16.28
C ASP A 4 -3.64 2.42 -14.82
N PHE A 5 -2.62 1.79 -14.20
CA PHE A 5 -2.65 1.41 -12.79
C PHE A 5 -2.87 2.61 -11.86
N ARG A 6 -2.15 3.72 -12.10
CA ARG A 6 -2.32 4.96 -11.31
C ARG A 6 -3.75 5.51 -11.41
N THR A 7 -4.35 5.44 -12.59
CA THR A 7 -5.74 5.86 -12.79
C THR A 7 -6.72 4.96 -12.03
N ARG A 8 -6.50 3.64 -12.07
CA ARG A 8 -7.29 2.66 -11.29
C ARG A 8 -7.16 2.92 -9.79
N LEU A 9 -5.93 3.10 -9.28
CA LEU A 9 -5.65 3.43 -7.89
C LEU A 9 -6.39 4.69 -7.43
N ALA A 10 -6.26 5.79 -8.18
CA ALA A 10 -6.93 7.06 -7.83
C ALA A 10 -8.46 6.92 -7.81
N ARG A 11 -9.02 6.23 -8.82
CA ARG A 11 -10.46 5.96 -8.89
C ARG A 11 -10.95 5.16 -7.67
N ARG A 12 -10.21 4.11 -7.28
CA ARG A 12 -10.60 3.26 -6.15
C ARG A 12 -10.41 3.96 -4.81
N ALA A 13 -9.32 4.72 -4.64
CA ALA A 13 -9.11 5.55 -3.47
C ALA A 13 -10.26 6.54 -3.25
N SER A 14 -10.69 7.23 -4.32
CA SER A 14 -11.84 8.13 -4.28
C SER A 14 -13.13 7.42 -3.86
N LYS A 15 -13.40 6.22 -4.41
CA LYS A 15 -14.56 5.41 -4.01
C LYS A 15 -14.52 4.97 -2.54
N SER A 16 -13.34 4.72 -2.01
CA SER A 16 -13.12 4.31 -0.62
C SER A 16 -12.97 5.49 0.36
N GLY A 17 -13.16 6.74 -0.10
CA GLY A 17 -13.02 7.93 0.75
C GLY A 17 -11.60 8.20 1.22
N VAL A 18 -10.59 7.69 0.48
CA VAL A 18 -9.17 7.87 0.75
C VAL A 18 -8.63 8.98 -0.14
N PHE A 19 -8.03 10.00 0.48
CA PHE A 19 -7.25 11.00 -0.23
C PHE A 19 -5.81 10.51 -0.36
N LEU A 20 -5.29 10.45 -1.59
CA LEU A 20 -3.90 10.16 -1.87
C LEU A 20 -3.26 11.43 -2.41
N ASP A 21 -2.33 12.01 -1.65
CA ASP A 21 -1.46 13.04 -2.21
C ASP A 21 -0.50 12.44 -3.25
N GLU A 22 0.22 13.30 -3.97
CA GLU A 22 1.13 12.88 -5.05
C GLU A 22 2.22 11.94 -4.54
N ALA A 23 2.77 12.20 -3.35
CA ALA A 23 3.88 11.43 -2.80
C ALA A 23 3.43 10.03 -2.38
N LEU A 24 2.29 9.93 -1.68
CA LEU A 24 1.69 8.66 -1.28
C LEU A 24 1.26 7.86 -2.52
N ALA A 25 0.61 8.49 -3.50
CA ALA A 25 0.23 7.82 -4.73
C ALA A 25 1.45 7.27 -5.50
N ALA A 26 2.52 8.07 -5.64
CA ALA A 26 3.74 7.64 -6.31
C ALA A 26 4.45 6.50 -5.55
N GLY A 27 4.48 6.58 -4.22
CA GLY A 27 5.03 5.53 -3.36
C GLY A 27 4.29 4.20 -3.49
N LEU A 28 2.95 4.23 -3.46
CA LEU A 28 2.12 3.03 -3.62
C LEU A 28 2.26 2.41 -5.02
N VAL A 29 2.34 3.23 -6.07
CA VAL A 29 2.59 2.74 -7.44
C VAL A 29 3.97 2.06 -7.52
N THR A 30 5.01 2.71 -6.99
CA THR A 30 6.38 2.16 -6.99
C THR A 30 6.44 0.84 -6.23
N TYR A 31 5.80 0.78 -5.05
CA TYR A 31 5.68 -0.44 -4.27
C TYR A 31 5.01 -1.57 -5.06
N TYR A 32 3.84 -1.31 -5.66
CA TYR A 32 3.13 -2.33 -6.44
C TYR A 32 3.92 -2.81 -7.65
N GLU A 33 4.61 -1.91 -8.37
CA GLU A 33 5.46 -2.30 -9.49
C GLU A 33 6.61 -3.21 -9.07
N LEU A 34 7.21 -2.95 -7.90
CA LEU A 34 8.24 -3.81 -7.32
C LEU A 34 7.67 -5.16 -6.90
N LEU A 35 6.54 -5.16 -6.19
CA LEU A 35 5.83 -6.37 -5.78
C LEU A 35 5.50 -7.22 -7.00
N ALA A 36 4.84 -6.67 -8.01
CA ALA A 36 4.46 -7.38 -9.24
C ALA A 36 5.68 -7.91 -10.01
N ARG A 37 6.81 -7.18 -9.98
CA ARG A 37 8.06 -7.66 -10.59
C ARG A 37 8.60 -8.89 -9.89
N TRP A 38 8.61 -8.91 -8.56
CA TRP A 38 9.11 -10.02 -7.77
C TRP A 38 8.12 -11.18 -7.69
N ASN A 39 6.82 -10.90 -7.76
CA ASN A 39 5.77 -11.94 -7.75
C ASN A 39 5.91 -12.90 -8.94
N ARG A 40 6.48 -12.43 -10.08
CA ARG A 40 6.82 -13.27 -11.23
C ARG A 40 7.99 -14.23 -10.99
N LYS A 41 8.81 -13.99 -9.97
CA LYS A 41 9.99 -14.81 -9.64
C LYS A 41 9.73 -15.71 -8.44
N ILE A 42 9.02 -15.20 -7.43
CA ILE A 42 8.69 -15.90 -6.20
C ILE A 42 7.27 -15.48 -5.79
N ASN A 43 6.46 -16.43 -5.30
CA ASN A 43 5.08 -16.14 -4.91
C ASN A 43 5.05 -15.29 -3.62
N LEU A 44 4.86 -13.98 -3.78
CA LEU A 44 4.70 -12.99 -2.71
C LEU A 44 3.23 -12.71 -2.39
N THR A 45 2.35 -12.90 -3.37
CA THR A 45 0.90 -12.78 -3.22
C THR A 45 0.19 -13.60 -4.29
N SER A 46 -0.93 -14.22 -3.92
CA SER A 46 -1.82 -14.94 -4.84
C SER A 46 -2.83 -14.02 -5.54
N LEU A 47 -2.78 -12.71 -5.32
CA LEU A 47 -3.72 -11.76 -5.92
C LEU A 47 -3.31 -11.45 -7.37
N GLU A 48 -4.10 -11.96 -8.31
CA GLU A 48 -3.88 -11.78 -9.75
C GLU A 48 -4.65 -10.59 -10.32
N ASP A 49 -5.85 -10.28 -9.79
CA ASP A 49 -6.61 -9.11 -10.21
C ASP A 49 -5.96 -7.83 -9.66
N PRO A 50 -5.52 -6.88 -10.53
CA PRO A 50 -4.93 -5.65 -10.06
C PRO A 50 -5.91 -4.76 -9.26
N ASP A 51 -7.23 -4.86 -9.47
CA ASP A 51 -8.20 -4.07 -8.68
C ASP A 51 -8.33 -4.63 -7.25
N GLU A 52 -8.36 -5.95 -7.10
CA GLU A 52 -8.30 -6.60 -5.79
C GLU A 52 -6.97 -6.32 -5.09
N ALA A 53 -5.85 -6.38 -5.82
CA ALA A 53 -4.54 -6.06 -5.26
C ALA A 53 -4.44 -4.59 -4.81
N ILE A 54 -5.04 -3.64 -5.55
CA ILE A 54 -5.13 -2.24 -5.12
C ILE A 54 -5.87 -2.14 -3.78
N ASP A 55 -7.04 -2.75 -3.67
CA ASP A 55 -7.84 -2.64 -2.46
C ASP A 55 -7.11 -3.26 -1.26
N ARG A 56 -6.72 -4.52 -1.41
CA ARG A 56 -6.22 -5.33 -0.28
C ARG A 56 -4.80 -5.00 0.11
N LEU A 57 -3.93 -4.76 -0.87
CA LEU A 57 -2.49 -4.56 -0.61
C LEU A 57 -2.12 -3.08 -0.48
N LEU A 58 -2.96 -2.14 -0.93
CA LEU A 58 -2.63 -0.71 -0.91
C LEU A 58 -3.62 0.08 -0.05
N LEU A 59 -4.91 0.06 -0.41
CA LEU A 59 -5.89 0.97 0.18
C LEU A 59 -6.32 0.54 1.59
N GLU A 60 -6.55 -0.74 1.85
CA GLU A 60 -6.89 -1.25 3.19
C GLU A 60 -5.84 -0.84 4.25
N PRO A 61 -4.52 -1.03 4.03
CA PRO A 61 -3.49 -0.51 4.93
C PRO A 61 -3.51 1.02 5.10
N VAL A 62 -3.69 1.78 4.01
CA VAL A 62 -3.76 3.25 4.06
C VAL A 62 -4.99 3.71 4.86
N ILE A 63 -6.12 3.01 4.74
CA ILE A 63 -7.31 3.25 5.56
C ILE A 63 -7.00 2.93 7.03
N ALA A 64 -6.37 1.79 7.30
CA ALA A 64 -5.99 1.39 8.65
C ALA A 64 -5.10 2.43 9.34
N ALA A 65 -4.16 3.05 8.61
CA ALA A 65 -3.31 4.13 9.13
C ALA A 65 -4.10 5.29 9.74
N ARG A 66 -5.29 5.61 9.19
CA ARG A 66 -6.15 6.71 9.67
C ARG A 66 -6.82 6.42 11.02
N HIS A 67 -6.84 5.15 11.42
CA HIS A 67 -7.44 4.71 12.68
C HIS A 67 -6.40 4.52 13.79
N LEU A 68 -5.11 4.66 13.47
CA LEU A 68 -4.05 4.61 14.47
C LEU A 68 -4.00 5.94 15.24
N SER A 69 -3.75 5.85 16.55
CA SER A 69 -3.52 7.05 17.35
C SER A 69 -2.25 7.77 16.88
N PRO A 70 -2.24 9.11 16.77
CA PRO A 70 -1.04 9.88 16.45
C PRO A 70 0.12 9.67 17.45
N ALA A 71 -0.16 9.14 18.65
CA ALA A 71 0.84 8.79 19.65
C ALA A 71 1.58 7.47 19.34
N VAL A 72 1.10 6.67 18.37
CA VAL A 72 1.78 5.46 17.93
C VAL A 72 3.01 5.83 17.13
N VAL A 73 4.19 5.56 17.71
CA VAL A 73 5.49 5.80 17.08
C VAL A 73 6.25 4.52 16.73
N ASN A 74 5.80 3.37 17.24
CA ASN A 74 6.38 2.06 16.95
C ASN A 74 5.27 1.07 16.54
N LEU A 75 5.45 0.41 15.40
CA LEU A 75 4.60 -0.65 14.89
C LEU A 75 5.49 -1.85 14.55
N MET A 76 4.97 -3.06 14.82
CA MET A 76 5.62 -4.29 14.40
C MET A 76 4.69 -5.02 13.42
N ASP A 77 5.23 -5.43 12.29
CA ASP A 77 4.54 -6.27 11.31
C ASP A 77 5.18 -7.66 11.26
N VAL A 78 4.40 -8.67 11.59
CA VAL A 78 4.89 -10.06 11.68
C VAL A 78 4.43 -10.83 10.46
N GLY A 79 5.37 -11.07 9.53
CA GLY A 79 5.17 -12.01 8.43
C GLY A 79 4.63 -11.42 7.13
N SER A 80 4.80 -10.12 6.88
CA SER A 80 4.24 -9.48 5.68
C SER A 80 4.84 -9.88 4.34
N GLY A 81 5.98 -10.59 4.31
CA GLY A 81 6.53 -11.19 3.09
C GLY A 81 6.71 -10.19 1.94
N GLY A 82 5.72 -10.08 1.06
CA GLY A 82 5.63 -9.04 0.01
C GLY A 82 5.44 -7.60 0.51
N GLY A 83 5.48 -7.36 1.82
CA GLY A 83 5.57 -6.04 2.42
C GLY A 83 4.24 -5.31 2.64
N SER A 84 3.10 -5.93 2.34
CA SER A 84 1.79 -5.44 2.79
C SER A 84 1.40 -6.19 4.08
N PRO A 85 0.92 -5.51 5.13
CA PRO A 85 0.53 -4.10 5.17
C PRO A 85 1.66 -3.11 5.52
N ALA A 86 2.84 -3.57 5.96
CA ALA A 86 3.97 -2.75 6.42
C ALA A 86 4.29 -1.50 5.56
N LEU A 87 4.58 -1.69 4.28
CA LEU A 87 5.07 -0.63 3.39
C LEU A 87 3.99 0.42 3.08
N PRO A 88 2.76 0.04 2.68
CA PRO A 88 1.65 0.99 2.58
C PRO A 88 1.37 1.76 3.88
N LEU A 89 1.44 1.09 5.05
CA LEU A 89 1.29 1.76 6.35
C LEU A 89 2.40 2.79 6.57
N ALA A 90 3.66 2.41 6.34
CA ALA A 90 4.80 3.30 6.51
C ALA A 90 4.71 4.53 5.57
N LEU A 91 4.27 4.33 4.33
CA LEU A 91 4.05 5.42 3.36
C LEU A 91 2.95 6.38 3.83
N ALA A 92 1.86 5.86 4.39
CA ALA A 92 0.74 6.67 4.87
C ALA A 92 1.02 7.39 6.19
N LEU A 93 1.75 6.74 7.10
CA LEU A 93 2.05 7.27 8.43
C LEU A 93 3.22 8.25 8.41
N GLY A 94 4.16 8.11 7.46
CA GLY A 94 5.32 8.97 7.34
C GLY A 94 6.50 8.55 8.24
N PRO A 95 7.64 9.26 8.13
CA PRO A 95 8.94 8.84 8.67
C PRO A 95 9.03 8.85 10.21
N GLN A 96 8.09 9.48 10.89
CA GLN A 96 8.05 9.55 12.35
C GLN A 96 7.62 8.23 13.01
N VAL A 97 7.01 7.32 12.25
CA VAL A 97 6.63 5.99 12.75
C VAL A 97 7.70 4.98 12.37
N ARG A 98 8.27 4.31 13.38
CA ARG A 98 9.14 3.17 13.19
C ARG A 98 8.29 1.92 12.99
N LEU A 99 8.36 1.34 11.80
CA LEU A 99 7.71 0.08 11.47
C LEU A 99 8.80 -1.00 11.29
N THR A 100 8.71 -2.10 12.05
CA THR A 100 9.71 -3.19 12.09
C THR A 100 9.09 -4.54 11.79
#